data_AF-A0A645C3X6-F1
#
_entry.id   AF-A0A645C3X6-F1
#
_cell.length_a   1.000
_cell.length_b   1.000
_cell.length_c   1.000
_cell.angle_alpha   90.00
_cell.angle_beta   90.00
_cell.angle_gamma   90.00
#
_symmetry.space_group_name_H-M   'P 1'
#
loop_
_entity.id
_entity.type
_entity.pdbx_description
1 polymer ?
#
loop_
_entity_poly.entity_id
_entity_poly.type
_entity_poly.pdbx_seq_one_letter_code
_entity_poly.pdbx_strand_id
1 'polypeptide(L)'
;MIDWKYYEVMYGERYMDTPESNPEGYKNSALTNYADKLDGRLLIIQGYQDATVVPQHSLSFLEASIKAGKLVDYFMYPNHEHNVRGKDRLHLYRMIDQYFTDHL
;
A
#
# COMPACT_ATOMS: atom_id res chain seq x y z
N MET A 1 -4.75 0.73 1.39
CA MET A 1 -4.23 1.11 2.72
C MET A 1 -3.60 -0.13 3.36
N ILE A 2 -2.45 0.01 4.04
CA ILE A 2 -1.65 -1.10 4.61
C ILE A 2 -1.76 -1.21 6.14
N ASP A 3 -1.92 -0.09 6.84
CA ASP A 3 -1.85 -0.02 8.30
C ASP A 3 -2.67 1.19 8.77
N TRP A 4 -3.69 0.96 9.59
CA TRP A 4 -4.64 1.98 10.04
C TRP A 4 -3.99 3.14 10.80
N LYS A 5 -2.81 2.95 11.40
CA LYS A 5 -2.14 4.02 12.15
C LYS A 5 -1.70 5.21 11.28
N TYR A 6 -1.58 5.01 9.97
CA TYR A 6 -1.22 6.08 9.02
C TYR A 6 -2.45 6.70 8.34
N TYR A 7 -3.64 6.19 8.61
CA TYR A 7 -4.86 6.67 7.98
C TYR A 7 -5.46 7.85 8.76
N GLU A 8 -6.32 8.62 8.09
CA GLU A 8 -6.98 9.76 8.70
C GLU A 8 -7.85 9.33 9.89
N VAL A 9 -7.78 10.08 10.99
CA VAL A 9 -8.36 9.72 12.30
C VAL A 9 -9.88 9.60 12.23
N MET A 10 -10.60 10.56 11.65
CA MET A 10 -12.07 10.48 11.59
C MET A 10 -12.56 9.25 10.83
N TYR A 11 -11.89 8.88 9.75
CA TYR A 11 -12.23 7.68 9.00
C TYR A 11 -11.78 6.41 9.72
N GLY A 12 -10.56 6.39 10.26
CA GLY A 12 -10.02 5.26 11.00
C GLY A 12 -10.89 4.88 12.19
N GLU A 13 -11.13 5.83 13.09
CA GLU A 13 -11.86 5.57 14.34
C GLU A 13 -13.33 5.26 14.12
N ARG A 14 -13.93 5.72 13.01
CA ARG A 14 -15.31 5.33 12.65
C ARG A 14 -15.48 3.83 12.48
N TYR A 15 -14.45 3.13 12.00
CA TYR A 15 -14.52 1.70 11.69
C TYR A 15 -13.65 0.82 12.59
N MET A 16 -12.64 1.40 13.24
CA MET A 16 -11.68 0.68 14.06
C MET A 16 -11.78 1.02 15.56
N ASP A 17 -12.69 1.93 15.97
CA ASP A 17 -12.64 2.62 17.26
C ASP A 17 -11.28 3.32 17.47
N THR A 18 -10.98 3.82 18.67
CA THR A 18 -9.68 4.45 18.93
C THR A 18 -8.58 3.40 19.08
N PRO A 19 -7.31 3.72 18.80
CA PRO A 19 -6.19 2.81 19.04
C PRO A 19 -6.09 2.35 20.50
N GLU A 20 -6.55 3.16 21.47
CA GLU A 20 -6.58 2.83 22.89
C GLU A 20 -7.70 1.84 23.24
N SER A 21 -8.87 1.96 22.61
CA SER A 21 -10.00 1.06 22.85
C SER A 21 -9.93 -0.23 22.04
N ASN A 22 -9.23 -0.22 20.89
CA ASN A 22 -9.07 -1.38 20.01
C ASN A 22 -7.61 -1.66 19.59
N PRO A 23 -6.67 -1.80 20.54
CA PRO A 23 -5.25 -1.97 20.23
C PRO A 23 -4.97 -3.24 19.40
N GLU A 24 -5.68 -4.35 19.70
CA GLU A 24 -5.53 -5.59 18.95
C GLU A 24 -6.15 -5.51 17.54
N GLY A 25 -7.21 -4.72 17.33
CA GLY A 25 -7.76 -4.50 15.99
C GLY A 25 -6.77 -3.77 15.07
N TYR A 26 -6.16 -2.69 15.56
CA TYR A 26 -5.11 -1.97 14.84
C TYR A 26 -3.89 -2.86 14.55
N LYS A 27 -3.45 -3.64 15.53
CA LYS A 27 -2.34 -4.58 15.38
C LYS A 27 -2.65 -5.66 14.34
N ASN A 28 -3.77 -6.36 14.46
CA ASN A 28 -4.04 -7.54 13.62
C ASN A 28 -4.42 -7.18 12.17
N SER A 29 -4.83 -5.93 11.92
CA SER A 29 -5.18 -5.43 10.59
C SER A 29 -3.99 -4.88 9.79
N ALA A 30 -2.84 -4.64 10.42
CA ALA A 30 -1.65 -4.18 9.73
C ALA A 30 -1.07 -5.28 8.81
N LEU A 31 -1.04 -5.03 7.50
CA LEU A 31 -0.57 -6.01 6.50
C LEU A 31 0.93 -6.33 6.65
N THR A 32 1.71 -5.44 7.28
CA THR A 32 3.13 -5.66 7.58
C THR A 32 3.37 -6.92 8.41
N ASN A 33 2.41 -7.34 9.25
CA ASN A 33 2.50 -8.56 10.06
C ASN A 33 2.39 -9.86 9.25
N TYR A 34 2.05 -9.76 7.97
CA TYR A 34 1.83 -10.91 7.09
C TYR A 34 2.74 -10.85 5.85
N ALA A 35 3.74 -9.98 5.83
CA ALA A 35 4.66 -9.84 4.69
C ALA A 35 5.40 -11.16 4.40
N ASP A 36 5.74 -11.94 5.43
CA ASP A 36 6.35 -13.27 5.33
C ASP A 36 5.45 -14.32 4.65
N LYS A 37 4.14 -14.09 4.67
CA LYS A 37 3.15 -14.94 4.01
C LYS A 37 2.94 -14.60 2.53
N LEU A 38 3.64 -13.60 2.00
CA LEU A 38 3.58 -13.30 0.57
C LEU A 38 4.10 -14.50 -0.23
N ASP A 39 3.23 -15.07 -1.06
CA ASP A 39 3.52 -16.11 -2.02
C ASP A 39 3.12 -15.63 -3.42
N GLY A 40 3.98 -15.84 -4.40
CA GLY A 40 3.84 -15.30 -5.76
C GLY A 40 4.41 -13.88 -5.95
N ARG A 41 3.90 -13.19 -6.98
CA ARG A 41 4.37 -11.89 -7.45
C ARG A 41 3.45 -10.77 -6.96
N LEU A 42 4.02 -9.66 -6.54
CA LEU A 42 3.29 -8.48 -6.06
C LEU A 42 3.88 -7.21 -6.65
N LEU A 43 3.04 -6.44 -7.34
CA LEU A 43 3.31 -5.07 -7.75
C LEU A 43 2.53 -4.09 -6.87
N ILE A 44 3.23 -3.15 -6.23
CA ILE A 44 2.63 -2.02 -5.51
C ILE A 44 2.85 -0.75 -6.34
N ILE A 45 1.76 -0.02 -6.61
CA ILE A 45 1.78 1.26 -7.33
C ILE A 45 1.24 2.36 -6.42
N GLN A 46 1.95 3.48 -6.29
CA GLN A 46 1.57 4.57 -5.37
C GLN A 46 1.85 5.95 -5.97
N GLY A 47 0.97 6.92 -5.72
CA GLY A 47 1.25 8.35 -5.95
C GLY A 47 2.07 8.92 -4.80
N TYR A 48 3.16 9.63 -5.09
CA TYR A 48 4.05 10.18 -4.05
C TYR A 48 3.40 11.32 -3.25
N GLN A 49 2.54 12.11 -3.89
CA GLN A 49 1.88 13.27 -3.30
C GLN A 49 0.49 12.91 -2.72
N ASP A 50 0.24 11.63 -2.49
CA ASP A 50 -1.03 11.15 -1.93
C ASP A 50 -1.17 11.55 -0.46
N ALA A 51 -2.12 12.46 -0.19
CA ALA A 51 -2.47 12.89 1.17
C ALA A 51 -3.60 12.05 1.80
N THR A 52 -4.21 11.13 1.05
CA THR A 52 -5.30 10.25 1.53
C THR A 52 -4.74 8.91 2.01
N VAL A 53 -3.96 8.23 1.17
CA VAL A 53 -3.21 7.02 1.52
C VAL A 53 -1.73 7.37 1.39
N VAL A 54 -1.16 7.90 2.47
CA VAL A 54 0.20 8.43 2.47
C VAL A 54 1.24 7.35 2.11
N PRO A 55 2.37 7.69 1.45
CA PRO A 55 3.36 6.71 0.98
C PRO A 55 3.91 5.77 2.06
N GLN A 56 3.89 6.20 3.33
CA GLN A 56 4.31 5.43 4.51
C GLN A 56 3.60 4.07 4.60
N HIS A 57 2.36 3.95 4.11
CA HIS A 57 1.71 2.65 3.98
C HIS A 57 2.54 1.69 3.12
N SER A 58 2.84 2.06 1.88
CA SER A 58 3.62 1.21 0.97
C SER A 58 5.06 1.00 1.45
N LEU A 59 5.72 2.05 1.95
CA LEU A 59 7.10 1.98 2.43
C LEU A 59 7.25 1.04 3.64
N SER A 60 6.30 1.06 4.58
CA SER A 60 6.32 0.14 5.72
C SER A 60 6.15 -1.33 5.30
N PHE A 61 5.33 -1.61 4.29
CA PHE A 61 5.19 -2.96 3.74
C PHE A 61 6.44 -3.42 2.98
N LEU A 62 7.08 -2.53 2.22
CA LEU A 62 8.36 -2.82 1.56
C LEU A 62 9.44 -3.15 2.60
N GLU A 63 9.55 -2.39 3.68
CA GLU A 63 10.49 -2.69 4.76
C GLU A 63 10.21 -4.06 5.41
N ALA A 64 8.95 -4.37 5.70
CA ALA A 64 8.55 -5.68 6.22
C ALA A 64 8.89 -6.82 5.24
N SER A 65 8.66 -6.60 3.95
CA SER A 65 8.97 -7.57 2.89
C SER A 65 10.48 -7.82 2.78
N ILE A 66 11.30 -6.76 2.85
CA ILE A 66 12.77 -6.87 2.88
C ILE A 66 13.23 -7.70 4.08
N LYS A 67 12.71 -7.41 5.28
CA LYS A 67 13.02 -8.19 6.50
C LYS A 67 12.61 -9.66 6.38
N ALA A 68 11.52 -9.94 5.67
CA ALA A 68 11.04 -11.29 5.41
C ALA A 68 11.72 -11.98 4.21
N GLY A 69 12.67 -11.33 3.53
CA GLY A 69 13.34 -11.86 2.35
C GLY A 69 12.43 -12.02 1.12
N LYS A 70 11.33 -11.25 1.05
CA LYS A 70 10.34 -11.29 -0.03
C LYS A 70 10.63 -10.21 -1.08
N LEU A 71 10.45 -10.58 -2.34
CA LEU A 71 10.58 -9.67 -3.46
C LEU A 71 9.23 -9.04 -3.77
N VAL A 72 9.21 -7.71 -3.86
CA VAL A 72 8.04 -6.90 -4.20
C VAL A 72 8.45 -5.91 -5.28
N ASP A 73 7.69 -5.85 -6.36
CA ASP A 73 7.85 -4.85 -7.41
C ASP A 73 7.16 -3.57 -6.96
N TYR A 74 7.83 -2.42 -7.12
CA TYR A 74 7.31 -1.14 -6.65
C TYR A 74 7.44 -0.06 -7.73
N PHE A 75 6.36 0.67 -7.96
CA PHE A 75 6.37 1.83 -8.83
C PHE A 75 5.71 3.03 -8.17
N MET A 76 6.41 4.17 -8.25
CA MET A 76 5.94 5.43 -7.67
C MET A 76 5.72 6.48 -8.76
N TYR A 77 4.58 7.14 -8.71
CA TYR A 77 4.27 8.31 -9.52
C TYR A 77 4.65 9.60 -8.77
N PRO A 78 5.74 10.30 -9.13
CA PRO A 78 6.31 11.36 -8.28
C PRO A 78 5.43 12.61 -8.13
N ASN A 79 4.56 12.87 -9.12
CA ASN A 79 3.75 14.08 -9.23
C ASN A 79 2.24 13.81 -9.17
N HIS A 80 1.84 12.64 -8.64
CA HIS A 80 0.43 12.28 -8.50
C HIS A 80 0.05 12.13 -7.04
N GLU A 81 -1.16 12.59 -6.74
CA GLU A 81 -1.86 12.38 -5.47
C GLU A 81 -2.48 10.97 -5.43
N HIS A 82 -3.64 10.81 -4.81
CA HIS A 82 -4.35 9.53 -4.70
C HIS A 82 -4.76 8.93 -6.05
N ASN A 83 -5.01 9.76 -7.06
CA ASN A 83 -5.40 9.32 -8.38
C ASN A 83 -4.32 9.69 -9.39
N VAL A 84 -3.82 8.69 -10.13
CA VAL A 84 -3.01 8.95 -11.33
C VAL A 84 -3.90 9.46 -12.45
N ARG A 85 -3.67 10.70 -12.89
CA ARG A 85 -4.54 11.42 -13.84
C ARG A 85 -3.80 11.80 -15.14
N GLY A 86 -4.55 12.33 -16.10
CA GLY A 86 -3.98 12.84 -17.35
C GLY A 86 -3.31 11.74 -18.18
N LYS A 87 -2.23 12.11 -18.89
CA LYS A 87 -1.50 11.20 -19.80
C LYS A 87 -0.88 10.01 -19.07
N ASP A 88 -0.46 10.20 -17.81
CA ASP A 88 0.20 9.16 -17.01
C ASP A 88 -0.76 8.05 -16.59
N ARG A 89 -2.09 8.28 -16.66
CA ARG A 89 -3.08 7.23 -16.44
C ARG A 89 -3.02 6.13 -17.51
N LEU A 90 -2.64 6.47 -18.74
CA LEU A 90 -2.38 5.47 -19.77
C LEU A 90 -1.13 4.64 -19.44
N HIS A 91 -0.08 5.27 -18.89
CA HIS A 91 1.10 4.56 -18.40
C HIS A 91 0.73 3.59 -17.27
N LEU A 92 -0.14 4.01 -16.35
CA LEU A 92 -0.64 3.15 -15.25
C LEU A 92 -1.31 1.89 -15.80
N TYR A 93 -2.23 2.05 -16.76
CA TYR A 93 -2.91 0.91 -17.35
C TYR A 93 -1.96 -0.01 -18.12
N ARG A 94 -1.01 0.54 -18.86
CA ARG A 94 0.02 -0.27 -19.54
C ARG A 94 0.89 -1.05 -18.56
N MET A 95 1.26 -0.45 -17.44
CA MET A 95 2.04 -1.12 -16.40
C MET A 95 1.28 -2.30 -15.79
N ILE A 96 0.00 -2.10 -15.48
CA ILE A 96 -0.87 -3.16 -14.94
C ILE A 96 -1.00 -4.30 -15.97
N ASP A 97 -1.33 -3.96 -17.22
CA ASP A 97 -1.49 -4.91 -18.32
C ASP A 97 -0.21 -5.73 -18.58
N GLN A 98 0.94 -5.06 -18.63
CA GLN A 98 2.24 -5.71 -18.83
C GLN A 98 2.57 -6.64 -17.66
N TYR A 99 2.34 -6.21 -16.42
CA TYR A 99 2.64 -7.03 -15.24
C TYR A 99 1.86 -8.35 -15.22
N PHE A 100 0.57 -8.30 -15.61
CA PHE A 100 -0.21 -9.52 -15.78
C PHE A 100 0.26 -10.34 -16.97
N THR A 101 0.53 -9.72 -18.13
CA THR A 101 1.03 -10.42 -19.32
C THR A 101 2.34 -11.16 -19.05
N ASP A 102 3.21 -10.61 -18.22
CA ASP A 102 4.53 -11.19 -17.92
C ASP A 102 4.47 -12.30 -16.85
N HIS A 103 3.42 -12.36 -16.04
CA HIS A 103 3.40 -13.15 -14.80
C HIS A 103 2.15 -14.00 -14.56
N LEU A 104 1.15 -13.97 -15.46
CA LEU A 104 -0.06 -14.79 -15.41
C LEU A 104 -0.21 -15.65 -16.68
#